data_AF-A0A2M8DL85-F1
#
_entry.id   AF-A0A2M8DL85-F1
#
_cell.length_a   1.000
_cell.length_b   1.000
_cell.length_c   1.000
_cell.angle_alpha   90.00
_cell.angle_beta   90.00
_cell.angle_gamma   90.00
#
_symmetry.space_group_name_H-M   'P 1'
#
loop_
_entity.id
_entity.type
_entity.pdbx_description
1 polymer ?
#
loop_
_entity_poly.entity_id
_entity_poly.type
_entity_poly.pdbx_seq_one_letter_code
_entity_poly.pdbx_strand_id
1 'polypeptide(L)'
;MKTIRTKSTKKGRDVSIVGEPINFRGIIYAPVNEQGVIFLFSKVHDDLGIKIEGIQQAYPDARGRRFNGRGWVEERIEFEYKASDFQTHGHDIEKCDIIVCWINDWQDCPIEVIELKNIIKEISK
;
A
#
# COMPACT_ATOMS: atom_id res chain seq x y z
N MET A 1 -1.57 -7.74 -30.57
CA MET A 1 -0.13 -7.81 -30.90
C MET A 1 0.58 -8.67 -29.87
N LYS A 2 1.32 -9.71 -30.29
CA LYS A 2 2.17 -10.49 -29.38
C LYS A 2 3.42 -9.65 -29.08
N THR A 3 3.52 -9.12 -27.87
CA THR A 3 4.71 -8.41 -27.41
C THR A 3 5.86 -9.41 -27.29
N ILE A 4 6.90 -9.26 -28.10
CA ILE A 4 8.14 -10.02 -27.96
C ILE A 4 8.86 -9.47 -26.72
N ARG A 5 8.81 -10.21 -25.61
CA ARG A 5 9.55 -9.85 -24.38
C ARG A 5 11.03 -10.17 -24.59
N THR A 6 11.82 -9.17 -24.93
CA THR A 6 13.28 -9.25 -24.78
C THR A 6 13.64 -8.95 -23.33
N LYS A 7 14.58 -9.71 -22.75
CA LYS A 7 15.05 -9.48 -21.38
C LYS A 7 16.19 -8.45 -21.41
N SER A 8 16.16 -7.49 -20.49
CA SER A 8 17.31 -6.59 -20.26
C SER A 8 18.52 -7.41 -19.80
N THR A 9 19.69 -7.11 -20.37
CA THR A 9 20.98 -7.73 -20.01
C THR A 9 21.76 -6.94 -18.97
N LYS A 10 21.23 -5.78 -18.52
CA LYS A 10 21.89 -4.95 -17.49
C LYS A 10 22.01 -5.74 -16.18
N LYS A 11 23.23 -5.89 -15.69
CA LYS A 11 23.59 -6.46 -14.39
C LYS A 11 24.43 -5.43 -13.63
N GLY A 12 24.23 -5.29 -12.32
CA GLY A 12 24.98 -4.36 -11.48
C GLY A 12 24.15 -3.81 -10.32
N ARG A 13 24.82 -3.14 -9.37
CA ARG A 13 24.22 -2.63 -8.12
C ARG A 13 23.33 -1.39 -8.31
N ASP A 14 23.33 -0.78 -9.50
CA ASP A 14 22.65 0.49 -9.81
C ASP A 14 21.51 0.38 -10.85
N VAL A 15 21.01 -0.83 -11.11
CA VAL A 15 19.85 -0.99 -12.00
C VAL A 15 18.58 -0.56 -11.25
N SER A 16 18.07 0.63 -11.58
CA SER A 16 16.76 1.08 -11.12
C SER A 16 15.66 0.26 -11.80
N ILE A 17 14.87 -0.45 -11.01
CA ILE A 17 13.72 -1.24 -11.44
C ILE A 17 12.46 -0.55 -10.94
N VAL A 18 11.48 -0.42 -11.82
CA VAL A 18 10.14 0.12 -11.52
C VAL A 18 9.07 -0.92 -11.82
N GLY A 19 7.90 -0.76 -11.22
CA GLY A 19 6.75 -1.63 -11.47
C GLY A 19 6.10 -1.40 -12.83
N GLU A 20 4.98 -2.08 -13.05
CA GLU A 20 4.16 -1.88 -14.26
C GLU A 20 3.59 -0.44 -14.31
N PRO A 21 3.40 0.16 -15.50
CA PRO A 21 2.78 1.47 -15.61
C PRO A 21 1.34 1.47 -15.07
N ILE A 22 1.02 2.42 -14.18
CA ILE A 22 -0.31 2.63 -13.59
C ILE A 22 -0.91 4.01 -13.90
N ASN A 23 -0.08 5.03 -14.18
CA ASN A 23 -0.49 6.40 -14.55
C ASN A 23 -1.59 7.00 -13.65
N PHE A 24 -1.40 6.92 -12.33
CA PHE A 24 -2.40 7.33 -11.35
C PHE A 24 -1.94 8.58 -10.58
N ARG A 25 -2.67 9.70 -10.71
CA ARG A 25 -2.46 10.97 -9.97
C ARG A 25 -0.98 11.42 -9.88
N GLY A 26 -0.27 11.34 -11.00
CA GLY A 26 1.13 11.72 -11.12
C GLY A 26 2.14 10.62 -10.76
N ILE A 27 1.69 9.43 -10.37
CA ILE A 27 2.51 8.24 -10.18
C ILE A 27 2.45 7.38 -11.44
N ILE A 28 3.58 7.24 -12.13
CA ILE A 28 3.64 6.54 -13.43
C ILE A 28 3.72 5.03 -13.24
N TYR A 29 4.53 4.55 -12.29
CA TYR A 29 4.83 3.12 -12.11
C TYR A 29 4.31 2.58 -10.78
N ALA A 30 3.90 1.32 -10.77
CA ALA A 30 3.46 0.61 -9.57
C ALA A 30 4.56 0.54 -8.50
N PRO A 31 4.18 0.51 -7.21
CA PRO A 31 5.09 0.21 -6.11
C PRO A 31 5.84 -1.10 -6.34
N VAL A 32 7.08 -1.17 -5.84
CA VAL A 32 7.91 -2.39 -5.81
C VAL A 32 8.42 -2.71 -4.40
N ASN A 33 8.00 -1.92 -3.41
CA ASN A 33 8.33 -2.01 -1.99
C ASN A 33 7.32 -1.19 -1.16
N GLU A 34 7.44 -1.25 0.17
CA GLU A 34 6.61 -0.52 1.15
C GLU A 34 6.64 1.00 0.96
N GLN A 35 7.82 1.59 0.74
CA GLN A 35 7.93 3.04 0.52
C GLN A 35 7.09 3.52 -0.68
N GLY A 36 7.03 2.72 -1.74
CA GLY A 36 6.15 2.98 -2.87
C GLY A 36 4.66 2.87 -2.52
N VAL A 37 4.29 1.94 -1.63
CA VAL A 37 2.92 1.80 -1.11
C VAL A 37 2.52 3.03 -0.30
N ILE A 38 3.38 3.48 0.63
CA ILE A 38 3.17 4.71 1.41
C ILE A 38 2.96 5.91 0.47
N PHE A 39 3.83 6.06 -0.53
CA PHE A 39 3.73 7.18 -1.47
C PHE A 39 2.45 7.12 -2.32
N LEU A 40 2.02 5.93 -2.75
CA LEU A 40 0.76 5.77 -3.47
C LEU A 40 -0.45 6.02 -2.56
N PHE A 41 -0.42 5.54 -1.32
CA PHE A 41 -1.46 5.79 -0.33
C PHE A 41 -1.65 7.28 -0.05
N SER A 42 -0.56 8.07 -0.05
CA SER A 42 -0.62 9.54 0.03
C SER A 42 -1.48 10.19 -1.07
N LYS A 43 -1.75 9.47 -2.17
CA LYS A 43 -2.61 9.93 -3.27
C LYS A 43 -4.05 9.48 -3.16
N VAL A 44 -4.41 8.58 -2.25
CA VAL A 44 -5.75 7.97 -2.16
C VAL A 44 -6.38 7.98 -0.76
N HIS A 45 -5.64 8.29 0.30
CA HIS A 45 -6.17 8.23 1.66
C HIS A 45 -7.47 9.05 1.84
N ASP A 46 -7.57 10.20 1.16
CA ASP A 46 -8.77 11.03 1.21
C ASP A 46 -9.98 10.40 0.49
N ASP A 47 -9.78 9.68 -0.62
CA ASP A 47 -10.86 8.93 -1.28
C ASP A 47 -11.37 7.78 -0.41
N LEU A 48 -10.49 7.22 0.42
CA LEU A 48 -10.80 6.19 1.40
C LEU A 48 -11.44 6.76 2.69
N GLY A 49 -11.61 8.08 2.78
CA GLY A 49 -12.15 8.73 3.97
C GLY A 49 -11.22 8.70 5.18
N ILE A 50 -9.91 8.49 4.96
CA ILE A 50 -8.89 8.42 6.00
C ILE A 50 -8.12 9.74 6.05
N LYS A 51 -8.12 10.38 7.23
CA LYS A 51 -7.32 11.58 7.52
C LYS A 51 -6.04 11.17 8.23
N ILE A 52 -4.90 11.28 7.56
CA ILE A 52 -3.60 10.90 8.12
C ILE A 52 -3.07 12.00 9.04
N GLU A 53 -2.68 11.61 10.25
CA GLU A 53 -2.15 12.51 11.28
C GLU A 53 -0.62 12.48 11.30
N GLY A 54 -0.01 11.34 10.97
CA GLY A 54 1.44 11.20 10.91
C GLY A 54 1.89 9.82 10.43
N ILE A 55 3.13 9.77 9.96
CA ILE A 55 3.86 8.56 9.56
C ILE A 55 5.14 8.49 10.41
N GLN A 56 5.53 7.30 10.83
CA GLN A 56 6.67 7.03 11.69
C GLN A 56 7.41 5.76 11.24
N GLN A 57 8.61 5.54 11.79
CA GLN A 57 9.39 4.31 11.54
C GLN A 57 9.07 3.19 12.54
N ALA A 58 8.39 3.53 13.65
CA ALA A 58 8.03 2.57 14.68
C ALA A 58 6.68 1.97 14.35
N TYR A 59 6.49 0.69 14.65
CA TYR A 59 5.20 0.03 14.54
C TYR A 59 4.12 0.67 15.44
N PRO A 60 2.90 0.96 14.94
CA PRO A 60 2.46 0.90 13.54
C PRO A 60 2.97 2.09 12.72
N ASP A 61 3.21 1.90 11.42
CA ASP A 61 3.82 2.90 10.53
C ASP A 61 3.08 4.24 10.49
N ALA A 62 1.75 4.26 10.67
CA ALA A 62 0.98 5.49 10.66
C ALA A 62 -0.22 5.47 11.59
N ARG A 63 -0.67 6.70 11.89
CA ARG A 63 -1.97 6.95 12.53
C ARG A 63 -2.82 7.84 11.63
N GLY A 64 -4.09 7.51 11.56
CA GLY A 64 -5.10 8.33 10.91
C GLY A 64 -6.44 8.25 11.60
N ARG A 65 -7.44 8.88 11.00
CA ARG A 65 -8.83 8.80 11.47
C ARG A 65 -9.82 8.58 10.34
N ARG A 66 -10.86 7.78 10.63
CA ARG A 66 -12.07 7.66 9.80
C ARG A 66 -13.29 8.17 10.57
N PHE A 67 -14.27 8.68 9.85
CA PHE A 67 -15.57 9.04 10.43
C PHE A 67 -16.51 7.84 10.39
N ASN A 68 -17.03 7.41 11.54
CA ASN A 68 -17.91 6.23 11.65
C ASN A 68 -19.41 6.55 11.66
N GLY A 69 -19.80 7.78 11.30
CA GLY A 69 -21.18 8.27 11.39
C GLY A 69 -21.50 9.01 12.69
N ARG A 70 -20.70 8.85 13.75
CA ARG A 70 -20.87 9.53 15.05
C ARG A 70 -19.69 10.41 15.43
N GLY A 71 -18.49 10.04 15.02
CA GLY A 71 -17.26 10.76 15.36
C GLY A 71 -16.07 10.24 14.57
N TRP A 72 -14.92 10.89 14.80
CA TRP A 72 -13.63 10.51 14.22
C TRP A 72 -12.93 9.49 15.11
N VAL A 73 -12.74 8.28 14.62
CA VAL A 73 -12.08 7.17 15.34
C VAL A 73 -10.65 7.03 14.84
N GLU A 74 -9.73 6.73 15.76
CA GLU A 74 -8.33 6.47 15.41
C GLU A 74 -8.22 5.14 14.65
N GLU A 75 -7.31 5.13 13.68
CA GLU A 75 -6.92 3.96 12.93
C GLU A 75 -5.39 3.83 12.94
N ARG A 76 -4.89 2.69 13.39
CA ARG A 76 -3.48 2.29 13.37
C ARG A 76 -3.20 1.54 12.07
N ILE A 77 -2.32 2.08 11.25
CA ILE A 77 -2.09 1.62 9.88
C ILE A 77 -0.68 1.06 9.76
N GLU A 78 -0.57 -0.15 9.22
CA GLU A 78 0.69 -0.71 8.76
C GLU A 78 0.76 -0.70 7.23
N PHE A 79 1.92 -0.37 6.67
CA PHE A 79 2.14 -0.43 5.23
C PHE A 79 3.01 -1.63 4.86
N GLU A 80 2.53 -2.42 3.92
CA GLU A 80 3.25 -3.61 3.49
C GLU A 80 3.31 -3.69 1.97
N TYR A 81 4.36 -4.26 1.39
CA TYR A 81 4.33 -4.53 -0.04
C TYR A 81 3.32 -5.65 -0.35
N LYS A 82 3.39 -6.77 0.39
CA LYS A 82 2.38 -7.82 0.41
C LYS A 82 1.73 -7.91 1.79
N ALA A 83 0.43 -8.16 1.85
CA ALA A 83 -0.26 -8.32 3.14
C ALA A 83 0.38 -9.37 4.07
N SER A 84 0.94 -10.46 3.52
CA SER A 84 1.64 -11.49 4.31
C SER A 84 3.00 -11.07 4.90
N ASP A 85 3.58 -9.96 4.43
CA ASP A 85 4.84 -9.43 4.98
C ASP A 85 4.63 -9.00 6.46
N PHE A 86 3.42 -8.56 6.83
CA PHE A 86 3.00 -8.29 8.22
C PHE A 86 3.29 -9.44 9.18
N GLN A 87 2.98 -10.68 8.76
CA GLN A 87 3.24 -11.89 9.55
C GLN A 87 4.73 -12.18 9.63
N THR A 88 5.45 -11.93 8.53
CA THR A 88 6.90 -12.16 8.42
C THR A 88 7.68 -11.22 9.36
N HIS A 89 7.20 -9.98 9.51
CA HIS A 89 7.77 -9.00 10.43
C HIS A 89 7.40 -9.26 11.91
N GLY A 90 6.42 -10.12 12.19
CA GLY A 90 6.03 -10.49 13.55
C GLY A 90 5.23 -9.41 14.27
N HIS A 91 4.47 -8.60 13.53
CA HIS A 91 3.64 -7.53 14.09
C HIS A 91 2.46 -8.07 14.90
N ASP A 92 2.14 -7.37 15.98
CA ASP A 92 1.07 -7.71 16.92
C ASP A 92 -0.28 -7.22 16.39
N ILE A 93 -1.14 -8.15 15.98
CA ILE A 93 -2.46 -7.88 15.39
C ILE A 93 -3.35 -6.95 16.23
N GLU A 94 -3.23 -7.00 17.56
CA GLU A 94 -4.05 -6.16 18.46
C GLU A 94 -3.64 -4.68 18.42
N LYS A 95 -2.50 -4.38 17.79
CA LYS A 95 -1.90 -3.05 17.67
C LYS A 95 -2.02 -2.42 16.28
N CYS A 96 -2.71 -3.09 15.36
CA CYS A 96 -2.96 -2.61 14.00
C CYS A 96 -4.45 -2.79 13.67
N ASP A 97 -5.04 -1.77 13.06
CA ASP A 97 -6.45 -1.77 12.65
C ASP A 97 -6.58 -1.99 11.14
N ILE A 98 -5.56 -1.62 10.36
CA ILE A 98 -5.58 -1.66 8.89
C ILE A 98 -4.19 -2.02 8.34
N ILE A 99 -4.14 -2.97 7.42
CA ILE A 99 -2.99 -3.19 6.55
C ILE A 99 -3.26 -2.53 5.19
N VAL A 100 -2.43 -1.59 4.78
CA VAL A 100 -2.46 -1.02 3.43
C VAL A 100 -1.35 -1.67 2.62
N CYS A 101 -1.70 -2.37 1.54
CA CYS A 101 -0.72 -3.12 0.74
C CYS A 101 -0.84 -2.92 -0.77
N TRP A 102 0.21 -3.26 -1.51
CA TRP A 102 0.12 -3.37 -2.97
C TRP A 102 -0.50 -4.69 -3.42
N ILE A 103 -0.15 -5.80 -2.77
CA ILE A 103 -0.61 -7.15 -3.10
C ILE A 103 -1.29 -7.75 -1.87
N ASN A 104 -2.58 -8.08 -1.98
CA ASN A 104 -3.24 -8.86 -0.95
C ASN A 104 -3.11 -10.36 -1.25
N ASP A 105 -2.16 -11.02 -0.59
CA ASP A 105 -1.94 -12.47 -0.65
C ASP A 105 -2.29 -13.21 0.65
N TRP A 106 -2.96 -12.52 1.58
CA TRP A 106 -3.40 -13.08 2.86
C TRP A 106 -4.93 -13.08 2.94
N GLN A 107 -5.55 -14.13 2.40
CA GLN A 107 -7.00 -14.19 2.18
C GLN A 107 -7.83 -14.23 3.48
N ASP A 108 -7.32 -14.89 4.53
CA ASP A 108 -7.98 -15.00 5.84
C ASP A 108 -7.35 -14.05 6.88
N CYS A 109 -6.98 -12.84 6.45
CA CYS A 109 -6.45 -11.82 7.35
C CYS A 109 -7.53 -11.38 8.37
N PRO A 110 -7.25 -11.38 9.68
CA PRO A 110 -8.23 -10.95 10.68
C PRO A 110 -8.34 -9.42 10.79
N ILE A 111 -7.41 -8.68 10.18
CA ILE A 111 -7.39 -7.21 10.10
C ILE A 111 -7.99 -6.79 8.76
N GLU A 112 -8.56 -5.59 8.69
CA GLU A 112 -8.92 -4.99 7.40
C GLU A 112 -7.68 -4.85 6.51
N VAL A 113 -7.78 -5.31 5.25
CA VAL A 113 -6.72 -5.15 4.25
C VAL A 113 -7.21 -4.27 3.11
N ILE A 114 -6.51 -3.16 2.88
CA ILE A 114 -6.73 -2.24 1.76
C ILE A 114 -5.69 -2.52 0.67
N GLU A 115 -6.10 -3.20 -0.40
CA GLU A 115 -5.25 -3.47 -1.56
C GLU A 115 -5.27 -2.31 -2.56
N LEU A 116 -4.21 -1.48 -2.54
CA LEU A 116 -4.11 -0.31 -3.40
C LEU A 116 -4.19 -0.64 -4.89
N LYS A 117 -3.72 -1.82 -5.31
CA LYS A 117 -3.77 -2.24 -6.71
C LYS A 117 -5.18 -2.29 -7.29
N ASN A 118 -6.18 -2.65 -6.48
CA ASN A 118 -7.57 -2.68 -6.91
C ASN A 118 -8.28 -1.36 -6.62
N ILE A 119 -8.00 -0.72 -5.48
CA ILE A 119 -8.54 0.61 -5.14
C ILE A 119 -8.27 1.65 -6.24
N ILE A 120 -7.04 1.74 -6.76
CA ILE A 120 -6.73 2.75 -7.80
C ILE A 120 -7.48 2.48 -9.12
N LYS A 121 -7.79 1.22 -9.43
CA LYS A 121 -8.58 0.86 -10.61
C LYS A 121 -10.04 1.23 -10.43
N GLU A 122 -10.57 1.11 -9.20
CA GLU A 122 -11.94 1.49 -8.88
C GLU A 122 -12.13 3.00 -8.91
N ILE A 123 -11.19 3.75 -8.32
CA ILE A 123 -11.21 5.23 -8.33
C ILE A 123 -11.02 5.82 -9.73
N SER A 124 -10.31 5.12 -10.62
CA SER A 124 -10.03 5.61 -11.98
C SER A 124 -11.12 5.28 -13.00
N LYS A 125 -12.21 4.63 -12.59
CA LYS A 125 -13.40 4.43 -13.43
C LYS A 125 -14.26 5.69 -13.41
#